data_AF-A0A7V0VZG7-F1
#
_entry.id   AF-A0A7V0VZG7-F1
#
_cell.length_a   1.000
_cell.length_b   1.000
_cell.length_c   1.000
_cell.angle_alpha   90.00
_cell.angle_beta   90.00
_cell.angle_gamma   90.00
#
_symmetry.space_group_name_H-M   'P 1'
#
loop_
_entity.id
_entity.type
_entity.pdbx_description
1 polymer ?
#
loop_
_entity_poly.entity_id
_entity_poly.type
_entity_poly.pdbx_seq_one_letter_code
_entity_poly.pdbx_strand_id
1 'polypeptide(L)'
;MSKLKGNLVIGQSGGPTAVINSSLAGVIQEAMKHDEITGMFGMVHGIMGMINEDFIDLGKQDPADIEGLRHTPSAALSSCRYKVSPNEYEKILEVLKKYNIIYFFYAGG
;
A
#
# COMPACT_ATOMS: atom_id res chain seq x y z
N MET A 1 -20.81 -10.00 -13.34
CA MET A 1 -20.42 -10.13 -11.92
C MET A 1 -20.34 -8.73 -11.33
N SER A 2 -20.83 -8.50 -10.12
CA SER A 2 -20.65 -7.21 -9.45
C SER A 2 -19.17 -7.01 -9.11
N LYS A 3 -18.61 -5.84 -9.45
CA LYS A 3 -17.25 -5.47 -9.06
C LYS A 3 -17.21 -5.27 -7.54
N LEU A 4 -16.17 -5.80 -6.87
CA LEU A 4 -15.93 -5.49 -5.46
C LEU A 4 -15.57 -4.00 -5.35
N LYS A 5 -16.13 -3.25 -4.41
CA LYS A 5 -15.91 -1.80 -4.30
C LYS A 5 -15.35 -1.44 -2.93
N GLY A 6 -14.25 -0.70 -2.91
CA GLY A 6 -13.63 -0.22 -1.67
C GLY A 6 -12.22 0.32 -1.86
N ASN A 7 -11.51 0.48 -0.76
CA ASN A 7 -10.20 1.09 -0.74
C ASN A 7 -9.10 0.08 -1.08
N LEU A 8 -8.02 0.62 -1.64
CA LEU A 8 -6.77 -0.07 -1.89
C LEU A 8 -5.76 0.33 -0.83
N VAL A 9 -4.96 -0.63 -0.40
CA VAL A 9 -3.74 -0.38 0.38
C VAL A 9 -2.54 -1.03 -0.29
N ILE A 10 -1.40 -0.34 -0.27
CA ILE A 10 -0.12 -0.86 -0.73
C ILE A 10 0.98 -0.59 0.30
N GLY A 11 1.87 -1.56 0.52
CA GLY A 11 3.09 -1.35 1.30
C GLY A 11 4.27 -2.11 0.74
N GLN A 12 5.46 -1.74 1.20
CA GLN A 12 6.73 -2.30 0.77
C GLN A 12 7.34 -3.13 1.91
N SER A 13 7.79 -4.35 1.60
CA SER A 13 8.28 -5.34 2.56
C SER A 13 9.69 -5.80 2.23
N GLY A 14 10.48 -6.06 3.27
CA GLY A 14 11.82 -6.64 3.15
C GLY A 14 12.91 -5.63 2.82
N GLY A 15 13.91 -6.09 2.07
CA GLY A 15 15.04 -5.25 1.64
C GLY A 15 14.63 -4.33 0.48
N PRO A 16 14.81 -3.01 0.59
CA PRO A 16 14.56 -2.10 -0.52
C PRO A 16 15.40 -2.45 -1.76
N THR A 17 14.85 -2.25 -2.95
CA THR A 17 15.55 -2.46 -4.22
C THR A 17 15.68 -1.15 -4.99
N ALA A 18 16.43 -1.17 -6.10
CA ALA A 18 16.55 0.00 -6.98
C ALA A 18 15.23 0.35 -7.71
N VAL A 19 14.26 -0.57 -7.77
CA VAL A 19 13.07 -0.46 -8.65
C VAL A 19 11.74 -0.70 -7.94
N ILE A 20 11.72 -0.97 -6.64
CA ILE A 20 10.47 -1.28 -5.91
C ILE A 20 9.46 -0.11 -5.93
N ASN A 21 9.95 1.13 -6.04
CA ASN A 21 9.10 2.31 -6.20
C ASN A 21 8.41 2.37 -7.58
N SER A 22 8.97 1.76 -8.62
CA SER A 22 8.29 1.62 -9.91
C SER A 22 7.05 0.73 -9.81
N SER A 23 7.09 -0.32 -8.98
CA SER A 23 5.91 -1.14 -8.69
C SER A 23 4.85 -0.36 -7.91
N LEU A 24 5.26 0.45 -6.93
CA LEU A 24 4.37 1.35 -6.19
C LEU A 24 3.67 2.32 -7.14
N ALA A 25 4.44 3.02 -8.00
CA ALA A 25 3.89 3.95 -9.00
C ALA A 25 2.90 3.26 -9.94
N GLY A 26 3.25 2.06 -10.42
CA GLY A 26 2.38 1.28 -11.29
C GLY A 26 1.04 0.93 -10.66
N VAL A 27 1.03 0.52 -9.38
CA VAL A 27 -0.22 0.23 -8.66
C VAL A 27 -1.08 1.48 -8.50
N ILE A 28 -0.49 2.60 -8.09
CA ILE A 28 -1.24 3.86 -7.91
C ILE A 28 -1.82 4.33 -9.24
N GLN A 29 -1.01 4.38 -10.30
CA GLN A 29 -1.42 4.82 -11.63
C GLN A 29 -2.50 3.93 -12.24
N GLU A 30 -2.40 2.61 -12.04
CA GLU A 30 -3.42 1.69 -12.52
C GLU A 30 -4.71 1.82 -11.70
N ALA A 31 -4.61 1.92 -10.37
CA ALA A 31 -5.76 2.04 -9.49
C ALA A 31 -6.64 3.26 -9.79
N MET A 32 -6.03 4.39 -10.20
CA MET A 32 -6.76 5.59 -10.63
C MET A 32 -7.70 5.37 -11.84
N LYS A 33 -7.53 4.27 -12.60
CA LYS A 33 -8.35 3.95 -13.78
C LYS A 33 -9.59 3.11 -13.46
N HIS A 34 -9.78 2.72 -12.20
CA HIS A 34 -10.86 1.82 -11.77
C HIS A 34 -11.79 2.52 -10.77
N ASP A 35 -13.01 2.83 -11.19
CA ASP A 35 -14.02 3.51 -10.36
C ASP A 35 -14.47 2.72 -9.12
N GLU A 36 -14.21 1.40 -9.11
CA GLU A 36 -14.44 0.56 -7.94
C GLU A 36 -13.43 0.77 -6.80
N ILE A 37 -12.28 1.39 -7.08
CA ILE A 37 -11.29 1.76 -6.06
C ILE A 37 -11.62 3.16 -5.54
N THR A 38 -12.15 3.23 -4.32
CA THR A 38 -12.68 4.48 -3.75
C THR A 38 -11.64 5.33 -3.01
N GLY A 39 -10.44 4.78 -2.79
CA GLY A 39 -9.36 5.43 -2.06
C GLY A 39 -8.09 4.57 -2.11
N MET A 40 -6.94 5.20 -1.92
CA MET A 40 -5.63 4.55 -2.02
C MET A 40 -4.76 4.94 -0.83
N PHE A 41 -4.30 3.95 -0.06
CA PHE A 41 -3.47 4.14 1.12
C PHE A 41 -2.09 3.50 0.94
N GLY A 42 -1.05 4.18 1.39
CA GLY A 42 0.30 3.63 1.53
C GLY A 42 0.56 3.23 2.98
N MET A 43 1.03 2.01 3.23
CA MET A 43 1.43 1.56 4.57
C MET A 43 2.83 2.05 4.88
N VAL A 44 2.96 2.96 5.85
CA VAL A 44 4.26 3.46 6.30
C VAL A 44 4.97 2.34 7.08
N HIS A 45 6.23 2.03 6.73
CA HIS A 45 7.00 0.92 7.31
C HIS A 45 6.38 -0.49 7.07
N GLY A 46 5.76 -0.73 5.92
CA GLY A 46 5.24 -2.04 5.53
C GLY A 46 4.10 -2.51 6.45
N ILE A 47 4.07 -3.79 6.83
CA ILE A 47 2.96 -4.34 7.64
C ILE A 47 2.81 -3.68 9.01
N MET A 48 3.87 -3.06 9.54
CA MET A 48 3.78 -2.27 10.78
C MET A 48 2.84 -1.08 10.63
N GLY A 49 2.78 -0.46 9.44
CA GLY A 49 1.82 0.60 9.14
C GLY A 49 0.38 0.11 9.23
N MET A 50 0.09 -1.10 8.77
CA MET A 50 -1.24 -1.71 8.95
C MET A 50 -1.56 -1.94 10.43
N ILE A 51 -0.63 -2.51 11.19
CA ILE A 51 -0.82 -2.82 12.61
C ILE A 51 -0.99 -1.55 13.45
N ASN A 52 -0.31 -0.47 13.09
CA ASN A 52 -0.33 0.80 13.82
C ASN A 52 -1.32 1.83 13.23
N GLU A 53 -2.04 1.46 12.17
CA GLU A 53 -2.93 2.36 11.42
C GLU A 53 -2.22 3.62 10.90
N ASP A 54 -0.93 3.48 10.55
CA ASP A 54 -0.08 4.53 10.00
C ASP A 54 -0.09 4.47 8.47
N PHE A 55 -0.93 5.32 7.89
CA PHE A 55 -1.22 5.36 6.46
C PHE A 55 -0.97 6.74 5.88
N ILE A 56 -0.42 6.76 4.66
CA ILE A 56 -0.42 7.94 3.80
C ILE A 56 -1.55 7.86 2.78
N ASP A 57 -2.24 8.96 2.54
CA ASP A 57 -3.24 9.08 1.47
C ASP A 57 -2.53 9.30 0.13
N LEU A 58 -2.46 8.24 -0.68
CA LEU A 58 -1.78 8.26 -1.97
C LEU A 58 -2.58 9.02 -3.03
N GLY A 59 -3.89 9.14 -2.87
CA GLY A 59 -4.75 9.89 -3.78
C GLY A 59 -4.57 11.41 -3.68
N LYS A 60 -3.91 11.89 -2.62
CA LYS A 60 -3.60 13.32 -2.40
C LYS A 60 -2.22 13.75 -2.86
N GLN A 61 -1.39 12.82 -3.34
CA GLN A 61 -0.02 13.13 -3.77
C GLN A 61 -0.01 13.78 -5.15
N ASP A 62 1.00 14.60 -5.43
CA ASP A 62 1.16 15.21 -6.75
C ASP A 62 1.44 14.09 -7.80
N PRO A 63 0.74 14.07 -8.94
CA PRO A 63 1.04 13.12 -10.03
C PRO A 63 2.52 13.12 -10.44
N ALA A 64 3.21 14.26 -10.35
CA ALA A 64 4.64 14.35 -10.63
C ALA A 64 5.49 13.60 -9.60
N ASP A 65 5.11 13.62 -8.31
CA ASP A 65 5.77 12.83 -7.27
C ASP A 65 5.57 11.34 -7.51
N ILE A 66 4.35 10.94 -7.90
CA ILE A 66 4.04 9.54 -8.25
C ILE A 66 4.86 9.07 -9.45
N GLU A 67 5.05 9.91 -10.48
CA GLU A 67 5.93 9.57 -11.60
C GLU A 67 7.40 9.53 -11.19
N GLY A 68 7.85 10.46 -10.34
CA GLY A 68 9.21 10.52 -9.80
C GLY A 68 9.63 9.26 -9.04
N LEU A 69 8.68 8.51 -8.46
CA LEU A 69 8.94 7.21 -7.83
C LEU A 69 9.66 6.23 -8.76
N ARG A 70 9.40 6.27 -10.08
CA ARG A 70 10.05 5.36 -11.05
C ARG A 70 11.57 5.55 -11.16
N HIS A 71 12.06 6.71 -10.75
CA HIS A 71 13.49 7.06 -10.76
C HIS A 71 14.10 7.15 -9.36
N THR A 72 13.31 6.82 -8.34
CA THR A 72 13.73 6.91 -6.94
C THR A 72 14.06 5.51 -6.42
N PRO A 73 15.33 5.22 -6.06
CA PRO A 73 15.69 3.92 -5.49
C PRO A 73 15.18 3.79 -4.04
N SER A 74 15.38 2.61 -3.45
CA SER A 74 14.90 2.27 -2.12
C SER A 74 13.36 2.23 -2.03
N ALA A 75 12.80 2.24 -0.82
CA ALA A 75 11.37 2.10 -0.56
C ALA A 75 10.83 3.45 -0.08
N ALA A 76 10.01 4.12 -0.90
CA ALA A 76 9.45 5.44 -0.61
C ALA A 76 8.50 5.43 0.59
N LEU A 77 7.78 4.33 0.83
CA LEU A 77 6.93 4.15 2.02
C LEU A 77 7.70 3.64 3.23
N SER A 78 9.03 3.59 3.16
CA SER A 78 9.88 2.77 4.02
C SER A 78 9.49 1.28 3.94
N SER A 79 10.22 0.44 4.67
CA SER A 79 9.91 -0.99 4.74
C SER A 79 10.24 -1.55 6.12
N CYS A 80 9.84 -2.80 6.38
CA CYS A 80 10.22 -3.54 7.56
C CYS A 80 10.50 -5.01 7.22
N ARG A 81 11.09 -5.73 8.19
CA ARG A 81 11.27 -7.20 8.16
C ARG A 81 10.42 -7.89 9.23
N TYR A 82 9.35 -7.21 9.65
CA TYR A 82 8.51 -7.70 10.73
C TYR A 82 7.71 -8.92 10.27
N LYS A 83 7.74 -9.99 11.08
CA LYS A 83 6.97 -11.21 10.83
C LYS A 83 5.75 -11.19 11.74
N VAL A 84 4.58 -11.08 11.12
CA VAL A 84 3.28 -11.07 11.80
C VAL A 84 3.11 -12.34 12.64
N SER A 85 2.72 -12.20 13.89
CA SER A 85 2.38 -13.31 14.76
C SER A 85 0.88 -13.65 14.70
N PRO A 86 0.47 -14.88 15.02
CA PRO A 86 -0.93 -15.31 14.88
C PRO A 86 -1.96 -14.43 15.59
N ASN A 87 -1.60 -13.83 16.72
CA ASN A 87 -2.45 -12.92 17.50
C ASN A 87 -2.63 -11.53 16.87
N GLU A 88 -1.87 -11.18 15.82
CA GLU A 88 -1.98 -9.89 15.14
C GLU A 88 -2.87 -9.95 13.89
N TYR A 89 -3.17 -11.15 13.38
CA TYR A 89 -4.05 -11.31 12.23
C TYR A 89 -5.45 -10.73 12.46
N GLU A 90 -5.99 -10.91 13.67
CA GLU A 90 -7.31 -10.36 14.01
C GLU A 90 -7.29 -8.84 13.94
N LYS A 91 -6.28 -8.20 14.52
CA LYS A 91 -6.08 -6.74 14.44
C LYS A 91 -5.96 -6.27 12.98
N ILE A 92 -5.17 -6.95 12.16
CA ILE A 92 -5.03 -6.61 10.73
C ILE A 92 -6.39 -6.72 10.02
N LEU A 93 -7.15 -7.79 10.26
CA LEU A 93 -8.49 -7.96 9.68
C LEU A 93 -9.48 -6.89 10.15
N GLU A 94 -9.41 -6.46 11.40
CA GLU A 94 -10.20 -5.36 11.94
C GLU A 94 -9.86 -4.04 11.23
N VAL A 95 -8.58 -3.73 11.04
CA VAL A 95 -8.14 -2.53 10.31
C VAL A 95 -8.60 -2.58 8.85
N LEU A 96 -8.44 -3.72 8.17
CA LEU A 96 -8.93 -3.90 6.79
C LEU A 96 -10.43 -3.60 6.69
N LYS A 97 -11.25 -4.13 7.62
CA LYS A 97 -12.70 -3.85 7.67
C LYS A 97 -12.99 -2.38 8.00
N LYS A 98 -12.31 -1.81 8.99
CA LYS A 98 -12.47 -0.42 9.46
C LYS A 98 -12.26 0.59 8.33
N TYR A 99 -11.24 0.37 7.51
CA TYR A 99 -10.90 1.24 6.39
C TYR A 99 -11.55 0.80 5.06
N ASN A 100 -12.45 -0.18 5.07
CA ASN A 100 -13.07 -0.75 3.86
C ASN A 100 -12.01 -1.12 2.80
N ILE A 101 -10.91 -1.73 3.23
CA ILE A 101 -9.84 -2.16 2.34
C ILE A 101 -10.24 -3.49 1.71
N ILE A 102 -10.40 -3.46 0.39
CA ILE A 102 -10.79 -4.60 -0.44
C ILE A 102 -9.61 -5.09 -1.28
N TYR A 103 -8.68 -4.19 -1.61
CA TYR A 103 -7.49 -4.50 -2.38
C TYR A 103 -6.24 -4.33 -1.50
N PHE A 104 -5.48 -5.41 -1.35
CA PHE A 104 -4.26 -5.42 -0.55
C PHE A 104 -3.06 -5.78 -1.42
N PHE A 105 -2.15 -4.84 -1.61
CA PHE A 105 -0.91 -5.03 -2.34
C PHE A 105 0.27 -5.00 -1.37
N TYR A 106 1.15 -6.00 -1.46
CA TYR A 106 2.33 -6.06 -0.61
C TYR A 106 3.54 -6.38 -1.47
N ALA A 107 4.31 -5.33 -1.79
CA ALA A 107 5.48 -5.43 -2.64
C ALA A 107 6.67 -5.91 -1.81
N GLY A 108 7.07 -7.17 -2.00
CA GLY A 108 8.20 -7.78 -1.31
C GLY A 108 8.29 -9.27 -1.62
N GLY A 109 9.20 -9.95 -0.94
CA GLY A 109 9.35 -11.41 -0.99
C GLY A 109 9.20 -12.07 0.37
#